data_AF-A0AAU2ALY7-F1
#
_entry.id   AF-A0AAU2ALY7-F1
#
_cell.length_a   1.000
_cell.length_b   1.000
_cell.length_c   1.000
_cell.angle_alpha   90.00
_cell.angle_beta   90.00
_cell.angle_gamma   90.00
#
_symmetry.space_group_name_H-M   'P 1'
#
loop_
_entity.id
_entity.type
_entity.pdbx_description
1 polymer ?
#
loop_
_entity_poly.entity_id
_entity_poly.type
_entity_poly.pdbx_seq_one_letter_code
_entity_poly.pdbx_strand_id
1 'polypeptide(L)'
;MPATRGPAVEMTDVAKRFGARSGTRPGAAGGGVSGGTSRTASRTTSGGTEALRGLDLTVPAGTVCGLLGPNGAGKTTAVRVLATLVAPDRGTARVAGYDVVREAEAVRRGIGLAGQHAAVDEGITGRDNLQLLGRLHHLGARAARARAGELLERFGLAEAGDRLVRTYSGGMRRRLDLVASLVTSPPVLFLDEPTTGLDPRSRQEIWAGVKELADGGTTVLLTTQYLEEADRLADDIVVIDHGAAIATGPPQRLKASIGTRVAVTLPEAGRLAAAAVVLAALAESGDVVVDQVERTVAVVTRPGVEVLLPRLVRELDAAGVVAQDVALRPPSLDDVFLALTARSAPGRAA
;
A
#
# COMPACT_ATOMS: atom_id res chain seq x y z
N MET A 1 0.20 -12.49 -31.26
CA MET A 1 1.00 -12.16 -30.07
C MET A 1 0.92 -10.67 -29.86
N PRO A 2 0.37 -10.14 -28.76
CA PRO A 2 0.44 -8.71 -28.53
C PRO A 2 1.90 -8.37 -28.20
N ALA A 3 2.45 -7.35 -28.86
CA ALA A 3 3.78 -6.83 -28.59
C ALA A 3 3.92 -6.53 -27.10
N THR A 4 5.08 -6.86 -26.53
CA THR A 4 5.46 -6.49 -25.15
C THR A 4 5.36 -4.98 -25.00
N ARG A 5 4.20 -4.49 -24.55
CA ARG A 5 4.02 -3.11 -24.13
C ARG A 5 4.94 -2.91 -22.92
N GLY A 6 5.73 -1.84 -22.95
CA GLY A 6 6.56 -1.44 -21.80
C GLY A 6 5.71 -1.21 -20.54
N PRO A 7 6.35 -0.92 -19.39
CA PRO A 7 5.63 -0.70 -18.15
C PRO A 7 4.60 0.41 -18.29
N ALA A 8 3.43 0.22 -17.66
CA ALA A 8 2.36 1.21 -17.66
C ALA A 8 2.64 2.36 -16.68
N VAL A 9 3.42 2.10 -15.63
CA VAL A 9 3.93 3.10 -14.69
C VAL A 9 5.40 2.85 -14.43
N GLU A 10 6.21 3.90 -14.50
CA GLU A 10 7.64 3.83 -14.23
C GLU A 10 8.10 5.09 -13.46
N MET A 11 8.90 4.90 -12.42
CA MET A 11 9.65 5.93 -11.71
C MET A 11 11.10 5.48 -11.61
N THR A 12 12.04 6.38 -11.88
CA THR A 12 13.48 6.13 -11.78
C THR A 12 14.13 7.26 -11.01
N ASP A 13 14.75 6.92 -9.88
CA ASP A 13 15.44 7.83 -8.96
C ASP A 13 14.64 9.11 -8.63
N VAL A 14 13.33 8.96 -8.39
CA VAL A 14 12.46 10.12 -8.16
C VAL A 14 12.61 10.65 -6.74
N ALA A 15 12.97 11.93 -6.62
CA ALA A 15 13.07 12.63 -5.34
C ALA A 15 12.05 13.78 -5.25
N LYS A 16 11.54 14.01 -4.03
CA LYS A 16 10.63 15.12 -3.75
C LYS A 16 10.77 15.62 -2.32
N ARG A 17 10.95 16.92 -2.16
CA ARG A 17 10.98 17.67 -0.91
C ARG A 17 9.84 18.67 -0.85
N PHE A 18 9.20 18.76 0.31
CA PHE A 18 8.29 19.86 0.63
C PHE A 18 8.97 20.82 1.59
N GLY A 19 8.93 22.11 1.29
CA GLY A 19 9.42 23.15 2.20
C GLY A 19 8.60 23.21 3.48
N ALA A 20 9.23 23.58 4.60
CA ALA A 20 8.50 24.04 5.76
C ALA A 20 7.67 25.26 5.34
N ARG A 21 6.35 25.26 5.62
CA ARG A 21 5.52 26.45 5.40
C ARG A 21 6.15 27.58 6.24
N SER A 22 6.78 28.55 5.59
CA SER A 22 7.19 29.78 6.26
C SER A 22 5.91 30.54 6.60
N GLY A 23 5.54 30.58 7.88
CA GLY A 23 4.53 31.52 8.36
C GLY A 23 5.03 32.95 8.18
N THR A 24 4.42 33.70 7.28
CA THR A 24 4.48 35.17 7.20
C THR A 24 3.65 35.72 8.37
N ARG A 25 4.06 36.70 9.19
CA ARG A 25 4.60 38.05 8.89
C ARG A 25 5.36 38.62 10.11
N PRO A 26 6.38 39.48 9.95
CA PRO A 26 6.68 40.50 10.94
C PRO A 26 5.88 41.77 10.61
N GLY A 27 4.98 42.16 11.51
CA GLY A 27 4.40 43.50 11.56
C GLY A 27 5.43 44.52 12.04
N ALA A 28 5.32 45.75 11.53
CA ALA A 28 6.27 46.83 11.71
C ALA A 28 6.25 47.48 13.11
N ALA A 29 7.41 48.03 13.46
CA ALA A 29 7.69 49.23 14.27
C ALA A 29 7.43 49.22 15.80
N GLY A 30 8.53 49.39 16.55
CA GLY A 30 8.58 49.86 17.93
C GLY A 30 10.05 49.92 18.40
N GLY A 31 10.60 51.14 18.53
CA GLY A 31 12.02 51.37 18.85
C GLY A 31 12.36 51.23 20.33
N GLY A 32 13.66 51.01 20.62
CA GLY A 32 14.23 51.00 21.96
C GLY A 32 15.63 50.36 21.99
N VAL A 33 16.58 51.02 22.65
CA VAL A 33 18.04 50.88 22.50
C VAL A 33 18.66 49.90 23.52
N SER A 34 19.82 49.35 23.13
CA SER A 34 20.96 48.84 23.94
C SER A 34 21.00 47.38 24.43
N GLY A 35 22.15 46.74 24.18
CA GLY A 35 22.63 45.55 24.89
C GLY A 35 23.23 44.48 23.96
N GLY A 36 24.56 44.46 23.83
CA GLY A 36 25.26 43.53 22.95
C GLY A 36 25.25 42.08 23.43
N THR A 37 25.18 41.14 22.49
CA THR A 37 25.99 39.91 22.50
C THR A 37 26.00 39.36 21.08
N SER A 38 27.20 39.22 20.51
CA SER A 38 27.42 38.47 19.28
C SER A 38 27.03 37.01 19.56
N ARG A 39 25.83 36.61 19.11
CA ARG A 39 25.45 35.20 18.97
C ARG A 39 25.50 34.90 17.48
N THR A 40 26.53 34.15 17.11
CA THR A 40 26.68 33.46 15.83
C THR A 40 25.31 32.93 15.41
N ALA A 41 24.76 33.50 14.35
CA ALA A 41 23.56 32.98 13.73
C ALA A 41 23.92 31.62 13.14
N SER A 42 23.67 30.54 13.90
CA SER A 42 23.52 29.25 13.27
C SER A 42 22.28 29.39 12.39
N ARG A 43 22.50 29.52 11.08
CA ARG A 43 21.49 29.18 10.08
C ARG A 43 21.12 27.72 10.32
N THR A 44 20.19 27.47 11.22
CA THR A 44 19.33 26.29 11.14
C THR A 44 18.49 26.53 9.91
N THR A 45 19.01 26.10 8.76
CA THR A 45 18.16 25.71 7.63
C THR A 45 17.26 24.61 8.19
N SER A 46 16.10 24.98 8.68
CA SER A 46 15.04 24.07 9.08
C SER A 46 14.63 23.29 7.83
N GLY A 47 15.32 22.16 7.65
CA GLY A 47 15.30 21.35 6.44
C GLY A 47 13.89 20.88 6.13
N GLY A 48 13.45 21.11 4.89
CA GLY A 48 12.16 20.59 4.42
C GLY A 48 12.11 19.07 4.46
N THR A 49 10.91 18.52 4.66
CA THR A 49 10.67 17.07 4.68
C THR A 49 10.87 16.51 3.28
N GLU A 50 11.82 15.59 3.14
CA GLU A 50 12.02 14.83 1.92
C GLU A 50 11.05 13.65 1.91
N ALA A 51 10.01 13.78 1.09
CA ALA A 51 8.91 12.83 1.00
C ALA A 51 9.23 11.66 0.07
N LEU A 52 10.08 11.85 -0.95
CA LEU A 52 10.62 10.79 -1.80
C LEU A 52 12.14 10.95 -1.90
N ARG A 53 12.89 9.85 -1.79
CA ARG A 53 14.35 9.79 -1.68
C ARG A 53 14.95 8.86 -2.74
N GLY A 54 14.66 9.12 -4.01
CA GLY A 54 15.11 8.26 -5.11
C GLY A 54 14.24 7.00 -5.22
N LEU A 55 12.92 7.18 -5.33
CA LEU A 55 11.99 6.08 -5.48
C LEU A 55 12.08 5.49 -6.90
N ASP A 56 12.43 4.22 -6.97
CA ASP A 56 12.27 3.38 -8.16
C ASP A 56 10.97 2.56 -8.06
N LEU A 57 10.18 2.57 -9.13
CA LEU A 57 8.92 1.84 -9.23
C LEU A 57 8.69 1.42 -10.68
N THR A 58 8.28 0.16 -10.89
CA THR A 58 7.89 -0.32 -12.22
C THR A 58 6.64 -1.16 -12.09
N VAL A 59 5.58 -0.80 -12.82
CA VAL A 59 4.31 -1.52 -12.83
C VAL A 59 4.04 -2.02 -14.26
N PRO A 60 3.99 -3.34 -14.47
CA PRO A 60 3.58 -3.92 -15.74
C PRO A 60 2.17 -3.47 -16.15
N ALA A 61 1.90 -3.48 -17.46
CA ALA A 61 0.55 -3.16 -17.94
C ALA A 61 -0.45 -4.27 -17.57
N GLY A 62 -1.63 -3.89 -17.10
CA GLY A 62 -2.73 -4.81 -16.78
C GLY A 62 -2.54 -5.59 -15.48
N THR A 63 -1.64 -5.15 -14.59
CA THR A 63 -1.43 -5.74 -13.27
C THR A 63 -1.87 -4.79 -12.16
N VAL A 64 -2.07 -5.35 -10.97
CA VAL A 64 -2.27 -4.61 -9.73
C VAL A 64 -0.95 -4.53 -8.96
N CYS A 65 -0.45 -3.31 -8.76
CA CYS A 65 0.70 -3.05 -7.90
C CYS A 65 0.25 -2.41 -6.58
N GLY A 66 0.66 -3.01 -5.46
CA GLY A 66 0.48 -2.45 -4.12
C GLY A 66 1.68 -1.63 -3.68
N LEU A 67 1.54 -0.32 -3.54
CA LEU A 67 2.51 0.54 -2.88
C LEU A 67 2.23 0.55 -1.37
N LEU A 68 2.99 -0.27 -0.65
CA LEU A 68 2.78 -0.60 0.76
C LEU A 68 3.80 0.12 1.63
N GLY A 69 3.35 0.75 2.72
CA GLY A 69 4.27 1.36 3.68
C GLY A 69 3.55 2.09 4.80
N PRO A 70 4.26 2.52 5.86
CA PRO A 70 3.66 3.24 6.96
C PRO A 70 3.18 4.63 6.54
N ASN A 71 2.43 5.29 7.42
CA ASN A 71 2.03 6.68 7.20
C ASN A 71 3.27 7.58 7.15
N GLY A 72 3.29 8.50 6.19
CA GLY A 72 4.45 9.37 5.95
C GLY A 72 5.59 8.74 5.14
N ALA A 73 5.47 7.48 4.69
CA ALA A 73 6.50 6.83 3.88
C ALA A 73 6.67 7.39 2.46
N GLY A 74 5.79 8.30 2.01
CA GLY A 74 5.87 8.92 0.68
C GLY A 74 4.83 8.43 -0.34
N LYS A 75 3.97 7.45 0.01
CA LYS A 75 2.96 6.85 -0.88
C LYS A 75 2.11 7.87 -1.66
N THR A 76 1.38 8.73 -0.95
CA THR A 76 0.56 9.79 -1.57
C THR A 76 1.40 10.78 -2.38
N THR A 77 2.66 11.02 -2.00
CA THR A 77 3.55 11.89 -2.79
C THR A 77 3.93 11.23 -4.11
N ALA A 78 4.23 9.93 -4.12
CA ALA A 78 4.48 9.18 -5.35
C ALA A 78 3.26 9.23 -6.28
N VAL A 79 2.06 8.97 -5.75
CA VAL A 79 0.81 9.10 -6.54
C VAL A 79 0.63 10.51 -7.08
N ARG A 80 0.89 11.56 -6.30
CA ARG A 80 0.78 12.95 -6.77
C ARG A 80 1.77 13.28 -7.87
N VAL A 81 2.99 12.74 -7.83
CA VAL A 81 3.96 12.88 -8.92
C VAL A 81 3.46 12.19 -10.19
N LEU A 82 3.03 10.93 -10.06
CA LEU A 82 2.51 10.13 -11.17
C LEU A 82 1.23 10.73 -11.78
N ALA A 83 0.39 11.35 -10.95
CA ALA A 83 -0.82 12.05 -11.38
C ALA A 83 -0.58 13.49 -11.88
N THR A 84 0.68 13.92 -12.01
CA THR A 84 1.08 15.27 -12.46
C THR A 84 0.66 16.42 -11.54
N LEU A 85 0.22 16.11 -10.31
CA LEU A 85 -0.23 17.10 -9.33
C LEU A 85 0.95 17.84 -8.67
N VAL A 86 2.12 17.21 -8.61
CA VAL A 86 3.38 17.84 -8.17
C VAL A 86 4.51 17.38 -9.08
N ALA A 87 5.38 18.30 -9.49
CA ALA A 87 6.58 17.94 -10.23
C ALA A 87 7.62 17.28 -9.30
N PRO A 88 8.34 16.24 -9.75
CA PRO A 88 9.49 15.72 -9.01
C PRO A 88 10.62 16.76 -8.97
N ASP A 89 11.47 16.71 -7.93
CA ASP A 89 12.65 17.59 -7.83
C ASP A 89 13.86 17.00 -8.59
N ARG A 90 13.91 15.66 -8.69
CA ARG A 90 14.90 14.88 -9.46
C ARG A 90 14.24 13.58 -9.94
N GLY A 91 14.86 12.95 -10.94
CA GLY A 91 14.46 11.65 -11.47
C GLY A 91 13.51 11.79 -12.65
N THR A 92 13.06 10.65 -13.17
CA THR A 92 12.11 10.58 -14.27
C THR A 92 10.92 9.71 -13.89
N ALA A 93 9.73 10.09 -14.37
CA ALA A 93 8.55 9.25 -14.23
C ALA A 93 7.72 9.27 -15.50
N ARG A 94 7.16 8.10 -15.84
CA ARG A 94 6.32 7.88 -17.02
C ARG A 94 5.04 7.15 -16.63
N VAL A 95 3.94 7.54 -17.26
CA VAL A 95 2.63 6.89 -17.10
C VAL A 95 1.99 6.71 -18.47
N ALA A 96 1.56 5.49 -18.77
CA ALA A 96 1.02 5.10 -20.08
C ALA A 96 1.95 5.50 -21.26
N GLY A 97 3.27 5.47 -21.04
CA GLY A 97 4.30 5.85 -22.01
C GLY A 97 4.67 7.33 -22.04
N TYR A 98 3.90 8.22 -21.40
CA TYR A 98 4.09 9.67 -21.40
C TYR A 98 4.89 10.15 -20.20
N ASP A 99 5.77 11.13 -20.40
CA ASP A 99 6.53 11.78 -19.31
C ASP A 99 5.61 12.67 -18.44
N VAL A 100 5.67 12.50 -17.11
CA VAL A 100 4.76 13.20 -16.18
C VAL A 100 4.99 14.71 -16.09
N VAL A 101 6.15 15.21 -16.55
CA VAL A 101 6.49 16.63 -16.55
C VAL A 101 6.26 17.22 -17.94
N ARG A 102 6.83 16.60 -18.98
CA ARG A 102 6.81 17.12 -20.36
C ARG A 102 5.49 16.89 -21.06
N GLU A 103 4.79 15.81 -20.75
CA GLU A 103 3.58 15.34 -21.43
C GLU A 103 2.40 15.21 -20.47
N ALA A 104 2.37 16.07 -19.44
CA ALA A 104 1.44 15.98 -18.31
C ALA A 104 -0.05 15.95 -18.73
N GLU A 105 -0.41 16.61 -19.83
CA GLU A 105 -1.79 16.59 -20.34
C GLU A 105 -2.18 15.22 -20.94
N ALA A 106 -1.24 14.55 -21.62
CA ALA A 106 -1.45 13.19 -22.13
C ALA A 106 -1.56 12.19 -20.98
N VAL A 107 -0.73 12.35 -19.93
CA VAL A 107 -0.86 11.57 -18.69
C VAL A 107 -2.24 11.76 -18.07
N ARG A 108 -2.71 13.00 -17.87
CA ARG A 108 -4.02 13.26 -17.25
C ARG A 108 -5.20 12.67 -18.03
N ARG A 109 -5.10 12.52 -19.35
CA ARG A 109 -6.11 11.82 -20.16
C ARG A 109 -6.07 10.30 -20.00
N GLY A 110 -4.91 9.74 -19.67
CA GLY A 110 -4.68 8.30 -19.56
C GLY A 110 -4.81 7.75 -18.15
N ILE A 111 -5.18 8.56 -17.15
CA ILE A 111 -5.24 8.13 -15.76
C ILE A 111 -6.64 8.35 -15.15
N GLY A 112 -7.05 7.42 -14.30
CA GLY A 112 -8.07 7.63 -13.28
C GLY A 112 -7.40 7.84 -11.94
N LEU A 113 -7.98 8.68 -11.08
CA LEU A 113 -7.52 8.89 -9.71
C LEU A 113 -8.71 8.84 -8.76
N ALA A 114 -8.71 7.89 -7.83
CA ALA A 114 -9.60 7.87 -6.68
C ALA A 114 -8.78 8.18 -5.43
N GLY A 115 -8.96 9.39 -4.87
CA GLY A 115 -8.20 9.88 -3.71
C GLY A 115 -8.80 9.44 -2.38
N GLN A 116 -8.34 9.98 -1.24
CA GLN A 116 -8.91 9.67 0.09
C GLN A 116 -10.33 10.21 0.34
N HIS A 117 -10.73 11.27 -0.39
CA HIS A 117 -12.06 11.86 -0.28
C HIS A 117 -12.82 11.64 -1.59
N ALA A 118 -14.09 11.26 -1.46
CA ALA A 118 -14.93 11.01 -2.62
C ALA A 118 -15.11 12.30 -3.44
N ALA A 119 -14.74 12.27 -4.71
CA ALA A 119 -14.84 13.43 -5.62
C ALA A 119 -16.27 13.63 -6.17
N VAL A 120 -17.25 12.93 -5.61
CA VAL A 120 -18.64 12.93 -6.05
C VAL A 120 -19.43 14.07 -5.40
N ASP A 121 -20.31 14.69 -6.17
CA ASP A 121 -21.22 15.73 -5.69
C ASP A 121 -22.38 15.10 -4.91
N GLU A 122 -22.48 15.43 -3.62
CA GLU A 122 -23.50 14.91 -2.71
C GLU A 122 -24.91 15.49 -2.97
N GLY A 123 -24.98 16.62 -3.68
CA GLY A 123 -26.20 17.35 -4.01
C GLY A 123 -27.00 16.76 -5.17
N ILE A 124 -26.41 15.83 -5.93
CA ILE A 124 -27.06 15.17 -7.08
C ILE A 124 -27.12 13.65 -6.90
N THR A 125 -27.76 12.95 -7.84
CA THR A 125 -27.88 11.49 -7.81
C THR A 125 -26.57 10.80 -8.19
N GLY A 126 -26.41 9.52 -7.82
CA GLY A 126 -25.24 8.75 -8.24
C GLY A 126 -25.14 8.63 -9.76
N ARG A 127 -26.28 8.47 -10.44
CA ARG A 127 -26.37 8.43 -11.89
C ARG A 127 -25.97 9.76 -12.53
N ASP A 128 -26.42 10.89 -11.97
CA ASP A 128 -26.08 12.21 -12.49
C ASP A 128 -24.59 12.53 -12.31
N ASN A 129 -23.99 12.11 -11.20
CA ASN A 129 -22.54 12.20 -11.00
C ASN A 129 -21.76 11.54 -12.15
N LEU A 130 -22.09 10.29 -12.47
CA LEU A 130 -21.39 9.55 -13.53
C LEU A 130 -21.66 10.15 -14.93
N GLN A 131 -22.89 10.58 -15.19
CA GLN A 131 -23.23 11.26 -16.44
C GLN A 131 -22.50 12.60 -16.59
N LEU A 132 -22.44 13.40 -15.52
CA LEU A 132 -21.72 14.67 -15.48
C LEU A 132 -20.25 14.44 -15.79
N LEU A 133 -19.61 13.50 -15.10
CA LEU A 133 -18.20 13.19 -15.32
C LEU A 133 -17.93 12.71 -16.74
N GLY A 134 -18.77 11.83 -17.28
CA GLY A 134 -18.64 11.36 -18.67
C GLY A 134 -18.77 12.48 -19.68
N ARG A 135 -19.62 13.47 -19.42
CA ARG A 135 -19.75 14.66 -20.27
C ARG A 135 -18.56 15.61 -20.16
N LEU A 136 -18.00 15.79 -18.96
CA LEU A 136 -16.77 16.56 -18.74
C LEU A 136 -15.57 15.93 -19.47
N HIS A 137 -15.57 14.61 -19.62
CA HIS A 137 -14.59 13.88 -20.42
C HIS A 137 -15.00 13.66 -21.89
N HIS A 138 -15.94 14.46 -22.39
CA HIS A 138 -16.33 14.50 -23.81
C HIS A 138 -16.89 13.19 -24.40
N LEU A 139 -17.45 12.28 -23.58
CA LEU A 139 -18.14 11.06 -24.09
C LEU A 139 -19.46 11.37 -24.83
N GLY A 140 -19.99 12.59 -24.68
CA GLY A 140 -21.31 12.96 -25.19
C GLY A 140 -22.46 12.39 -24.33
N ALA A 141 -23.64 12.99 -24.44
CA ALA A 141 -24.75 12.70 -23.53
C ALA A 141 -25.27 11.25 -23.60
N ARG A 142 -25.34 10.68 -24.81
CA ARG A 142 -25.82 9.30 -25.01
C ARG A 142 -24.83 8.27 -24.44
N ALA A 143 -23.53 8.42 -24.74
CA ALA A 143 -22.54 7.47 -24.27
C ALA A 143 -22.31 7.61 -22.75
N ALA A 144 -22.30 8.83 -22.21
CA ALA A 144 -22.23 9.06 -20.77
C ALA A 144 -23.41 8.40 -20.02
N ARG A 145 -24.64 8.48 -20.55
CA ARG A 145 -25.81 7.81 -19.95
C ARG A 145 -25.68 6.28 -19.99
N ALA A 146 -25.28 5.72 -21.12
CA ALA A 146 -25.07 4.27 -21.25
C ALA A 146 -23.98 3.79 -20.29
N ARG A 147 -22.85 4.50 -20.26
CA ARG A 147 -21.72 4.20 -19.37
C ARG A 147 -22.09 4.29 -17.90
N ALA A 148 -22.85 5.31 -17.50
CA ALA A 148 -23.35 5.45 -16.13
C ALA A 148 -24.24 4.27 -15.72
N GLY A 149 -25.14 3.82 -16.61
CA GLY A 149 -25.99 2.65 -16.36
C GLY A 149 -25.18 1.38 -16.16
N GLU A 150 -24.28 1.07 -17.12
CA GLU A 150 -23.38 -0.08 -17.07
C GLU A 150 -22.58 -0.12 -15.75
N LEU A 151 -21.98 1.02 -15.39
CA LEU A 151 -21.16 1.14 -14.20
C LEU A 151 -21.94 0.99 -12.89
N LEU A 152 -23.17 1.53 -12.82
CA LEU A 152 -24.02 1.35 -11.64
C LEU A 152 -24.48 -0.10 -11.48
N GLU A 153 -24.80 -0.78 -12.57
CA GLU A 153 -25.16 -2.21 -12.55
C GLU A 153 -23.98 -3.06 -12.12
N ARG A 154 -22.84 -2.89 -12.79
CA ARG A 154 -21.61 -3.66 -12.57
C ARG A 154 -21.12 -3.57 -11.12
N PHE A 155 -21.24 -2.40 -10.48
CA PHE A 155 -20.79 -2.18 -9.11
C PHE A 155 -21.93 -2.24 -8.07
N GLY A 156 -23.09 -2.79 -8.42
CA GLY A 156 -24.19 -3.03 -7.48
C GLY A 156 -24.74 -1.75 -6.82
N LEU A 157 -24.79 -0.67 -7.59
CA LEU A 157 -25.36 0.63 -7.21
C LEU A 157 -26.62 1.00 -8.01
N ALA A 158 -27.10 0.11 -8.90
CA ALA A 158 -28.25 0.36 -9.77
C ALA A 158 -29.50 0.84 -9.01
N GLU A 159 -29.89 0.14 -7.94
CA GLU A 159 -31.08 0.51 -7.12
C GLU A 159 -30.91 1.86 -6.41
N ALA A 160 -29.69 2.24 -6.10
CA ALA A 160 -29.38 3.51 -5.46
C ALA A 160 -29.12 4.64 -6.45
N GLY A 161 -28.97 4.33 -7.75
CA GLY A 161 -28.46 5.26 -8.76
C GLY A 161 -29.25 6.57 -8.84
N ASP A 162 -30.55 6.52 -8.63
CA ASP A 162 -31.47 7.67 -8.72
C ASP A 162 -31.74 8.34 -7.35
N ARG A 163 -31.08 7.87 -6.28
CA ARG A 163 -31.08 8.53 -4.97
C ARG A 163 -29.98 9.57 -4.89
N LEU A 164 -30.22 10.65 -4.15
CA LEU A 164 -29.20 11.66 -3.84
C LEU A 164 -28.02 11.02 -3.09
N VAL A 165 -26.80 11.37 -3.50
CA VAL A 165 -25.56 10.80 -2.94
C VAL A 165 -25.39 11.14 -1.46
N ARG A 166 -25.89 12.29 -0.97
CA ARG A 166 -25.93 12.57 0.49
C ARG A 166 -26.68 11.53 1.32
N THR A 167 -27.53 10.69 0.70
CA THR A 167 -28.27 9.62 1.39
C THR A 167 -27.54 8.27 1.35
N TYR A 168 -26.38 8.19 0.72
CA TYR A 168 -25.60 6.97 0.58
C TYR A 168 -24.87 6.66 1.90
N SER A 169 -24.65 5.38 2.18
CA SER A 169 -23.70 4.98 3.21
C SER A 169 -22.28 5.40 2.84
N GLY A 170 -21.35 5.40 3.80
CA GLY A 170 -19.93 5.66 3.51
C GLY A 170 -19.37 4.72 2.44
N GLY A 171 -19.67 3.42 2.53
CA GLY A 171 -19.26 2.42 1.53
C GLY A 171 -19.85 2.68 0.14
N MET A 172 -21.13 3.05 0.06
CA MET A 172 -21.76 3.39 -1.23
C MET A 172 -21.12 4.63 -1.86
N ARG A 173 -20.80 5.68 -1.08
CA ARG A 173 -20.09 6.87 -1.59
C ARG A 173 -18.71 6.51 -2.10
N ARG A 174 -17.98 5.68 -1.36
CA ARG A 174 -16.64 5.23 -1.74
C ARG A 174 -16.65 4.39 -3.00
N ARG A 175 -17.66 3.53 -3.15
CA ARG A 175 -17.86 2.74 -4.36
C ARG A 175 -18.22 3.63 -5.55
N LEU A 176 -19.10 4.61 -5.37
CA LEU A 176 -19.43 5.57 -6.43
C LEU A 176 -18.19 6.37 -6.87
N ASP A 177 -17.32 6.76 -5.95
CA ASP A 177 -16.05 7.44 -6.24
C ASP A 177 -15.10 6.57 -7.07
N LEU A 178 -14.92 5.31 -6.67
CA LEU A 178 -14.18 4.33 -7.49
C LEU A 178 -14.79 4.23 -8.88
N VAL A 179 -16.11 4.08 -8.97
CA VAL A 179 -16.84 3.98 -10.24
C VAL A 179 -16.70 5.23 -11.11
N ALA A 180 -16.70 6.42 -10.50
CA ALA A 180 -16.53 7.68 -11.19
C ALA A 180 -15.17 7.74 -11.89
N SER A 181 -14.10 7.27 -11.24
CA SER A 181 -12.76 7.22 -11.84
C SER A 181 -12.65 6.32 -13.10
N LEU A 182 -13.66 5.50 -13.37
CA LEU A 182 -13.72 4.52 -14.47
C LEU A 182 -14.60 4.95 -15.64
N VAL A 183 -15.27 6.09 -15.52
CA VAL A 183 -16.16 6.60 -16.57
C VAL A 183 -15.40 6.73 -17.90
N THR A 184 -14.12 7.08 -17.85
CA THR A 184 -13.24 7.24 -19.03
C THR A 184 -12.52 5.98 -19.47
N SER A 185 -12.68 4.84 -18.78
CA SER A 185 -11.93 3.60 -19.02
C SER A 185 -10.41 3.84 -19.14
N PRO A 186 -9.78 4.44 -18.12
CA PRO A 186 -8.37 4.81 -18.21
C PRO A 186 -7.46 3.57 -18.25
N PRO A 187 -6.35 3.59 -19.01
CA PRO A 187 -5.38 2.49 -19.01
C PRO A 187 -4.65 2.32 -17.67
N VAL A 188 -4.58 3.38 -16.85
CA VAL A 188 -3.95 3.37 -15.53
C VAL A 188 -4.91 3.98 -14.50
N LEU A 189 -5.06 3.32 -13.35
CA LEU A 189 -5.88 3.76 -12.24
C LEU A 189 -5.03 3.88 -10.97
N PHE A 190 -5.03 5.06 -10.36
CA PHE A 190 -4.42 5.31 -9.07
C PHE A 190 -5.48 5.28 -7.97
N LEU A 191 -5.28 4.43 -6.96
CA LEU A 191 -6.17 4.30 -5.81
C LEU A 191 -5.39 4.68 -4.54
N ASP A 192 -5.69 5.85 -3.98
CA ASP A 192 -5.02 6.31 -2.75
C ASP A 192 -5.84 5.89 -1.52
N GLU A 193 -5.41 4.82 -0.85
CA GLU A 193 -6.07 4.22 0.32
C GLU A 193 -7.58 3.96 0.08
N PRO A 194 -7.94 3.06 -0.86
CA PRO A 194 -9.31 2.91 -1.32
C PRO A 194 -10.28 2.39 -0.25
N THR A 195 -9.79 1.63 0.74
CA THR A 195 -10.61 0.94 1.74
C THR A 195 -10.54 1.52 3.16
N THR A 196 -9.78 2.60 3.37
CA THR A 196 -9.71 3.28 4.68
C THR A 196 -11.10 3.72 5.14
N GLY A 197 -11.45 3.38 6.38
CA GLY A 197 -12.73 3.77 6.99
C GLY A 197 -13.95 2.97 6.53
N LEU A 198 -13.77 1.91 5.73
CA LEU A 198 -14.86 1.02 5.32
C LEU A 198 -15.04 -0.17 6.27
N ASP A 199 -16.28 -0.63 6.39
CA ASP A 199 -16.61 -1.90 7.04
C ASP A 199 -16.12 -3.11 6.21
N PRO A 200 -15.95 -4.30 6.82
CA PRO A 200 -15.37 -5.46 6.13
C PRO A 200 -16.08 -5.86 4.83
N ARG A 201 -17.41 -5.75 4.77
CA ARG A 201 -18.17 -6.12 3.56
C ARG A 201 -17.88 -5.13 2.43
N SER A 202 -17.94 -3.83 2.71
CA SER A 202 -17.63 -2.80 1.72
C SER A 202 -16.20 -2.92 1.18
N ARG A 203 -15.22 -3.33 2.00
CA ARG A 203 -13.85 -3.58 1.53
C ARG A 203 -13.78 -4.70 0.50
N GLN A 204 -14.44 -5.83 0.78
CA GLN A 204 -14.46 -6.97 -0.14
C GLN A 204 -15.07 -6.61 -1.50
N GLU A 205 -16.11 -5.79 -1.50
CA GLU A 205 -16.76 -5.31 -2.72
C GLU A 205 -15.84 -4.37 -3.53
N ILE A 206 -15.11 -3.46 -2.86
CA ILE A 206 -14.08 -2.63 -3.51
C ILE A 206 -12.97 -3.50 -4.10
N TRP A 207 -12.48 -4.48 -3.33
CA TRP A 207 -11.45 -5.41 -3.77
C TRP A 207 -11.86 -6.22 -5.00
N ALA A 208 -13.09 -6.74 -5.01
CA ALA A 208 -13.65 -7.43 -6.16
C ALA A 208 -13.68 -6.50 -7.40
N GLY A 209 -14.14 -5.26 -7.23
CA GLY A 209 -14.14 -4.26 -8.29
C GLY A 209 -12.74 -3.95 -8.83
N VAL A 210 -11.74 -3.77 -7.95
CA VAL A 210 -10.35 -3.53 -8.36
C VAL A 210 -9.80 -4.69 -9.20
N LYS A 211 -10.04 -5.92 -8.76
CA LYS A 211 -9.58 -7.11 -9.48
C LYS A 211 -10.24 -7.24 -10.85
N GLU A 212 -11.55 -7.00 -10.93
CA GLU A 212 -12.29 -7.06 -12.19
C GLU A 212 -11.79 -6.02 -13.22
N LEU A 213 -11.25 -4.89 -12.75
CA LEU A 213 -10.65 -3.88 -13.63
C LEU A 213 -9.30 -4.31 -14.17
N ALA A 214 -8.47 -4.92 -13.32
CA ALA A 214 -7.21 -5.49 -13.72
C ALA A 214 -7.39 -6.62 -14.72
N ASP A 215 -8.34 -7.53 -14.46
CA ASP A 215 -8.73 -8.61 -15.39
C ASP A 215 -9.23 -8.05 -16.74
N GLY A 216 -9.84 -6.85 -16.73
CA GLY A 216 -10.22 -6.09 -17.93
C GLY A 216 -9.06 -5.37 -18.65
N GLY A 217 -7.83 -5.48 -18.15
CA GLY A 217 -6.61 -4.89 -18.73
C GLY A 217 -6.24 -3.50 -18.21
N THR A 218 -6.96 -2.97 -17.21
CA THR A 218 -6.59 -1.70 -16.55
C THR A 218 -5.40 -1.94 -15.63
N THR A 219 -4.37 -1.10 -15.69
CA THR A 219 -3.28 -1.17 -14.72
C THR A 219 -3.70 -0.44 -13.45
N VAL A 220 -3.53 -1.06 -12.27
CA VAL A 220 -3.90 -0.43 -11.00
C VAL A 220 -2.66 -0.25 -10.13
N LEU A 221 -2.43 0.98 -9.64
CA LEU A 221 -1.49 1.23 -8.55
C LEU A 221 -2.30 1.67 -7.33
N LEU A 222 -2.35 0.82 -6.32
CA LEU A 222 -3.04 1.08 -5.07
C LEU A 222 -2.03 1.42 -3.97
N THR A 223 -2.27 2.48 -3.21
CA THR A 223 -1.53 2.75 -1.99
C THR A 223 -2.30 2.18 -0.82
N THR A 224 -1.57 1.54 0.10
CA THR A 224 -2.19 1.02 1.30
C THR A 224 -1.20 0.96 2.44
N GLN A 225 -1.73 1.00 3.66
CA GLN A 225 -1.03 0.60 4.88
C GLN A 225 -1.57 -0.75 5.39
N TYR A 226 -2.62 -1.29 4.77
CA TYR A 226 -3.23 -2.55 5.14
C TYR A 226 -2.56 -3.70 4.39
N LEU A 227 -1.84 -4.53 5.13
CA LEU A 227 -1.07 -5.64 4.58
C LEU A 227 -1.98 -6.69 3.93
N GLU A 228 -3.15 -6.95 4.52
CA GLU A 228 -4.18 -7.82 3.95
C GLU A 228 -4.65 -7.36 2.55
N GLU A 229 -4.78 -6.04 2.35
CA GLU A 229 -5.21 -5.50 1.06
C GLU A 229 -4.16 -5.74 -0.02
N ALA A 230 -2.89 -5.47 0.29
CA ALA A 230 -1.79 -5.74 -0.61
C ALA A 230 -1.66 -7.24 -0.93
N ASP A 231 -1.79 -8.09 0.09
CA ASP A 231 -1.69 -9.56 -0.07
C ASP A 231 -2.78 -10.15 -0.95
N ARG A 232 -4.01 -9.61 -0.86
CA ARG A 232 -5.17 -10.14 -1.56
C ARG A 232 -5.32 -9.60 -2.97
N LEU A 233 -4.88 -8.37 -3.22
CA LEU A 233 -5.10 -7.68 -4.49
C LEU A 233 -3.89 -7.63 -5.40
N ALA A 234 -2.69 -7.51 -4.85
CA ALA A 234 -1.53 -7.14 -5.64
C ALA A 234 -0.87 -8.35 -6.32
N ASP A 235 -0.59 -8.21 -7.61
CA ASP A 235 0.30 -9.11 -8.35
C ASP A 235 1.76 -8.86 -7.91
N ASP A 236 2.10 -7.58 -7.69
CA ASP A 236 3.40 -7.12 -7.20
C ASP A 236 3.24 -6.09 -6.08
N ILE A 237 4.12 -6.13 -5.10
CA ILE A 237 4.16 -5.18 -3.99
C ILE A 237 5.48 -4.42 -4.04
N VAL A 238 5.41 -3.09 -3.88
CA VAL A 238 6.56 -2.24 -3.56
C VAL A 238 6.41 -1.77 -2.13
N VAL A 239 7.31 -2.24 -1.26
CA VAL A 239 7.40 -1.78 0.12
C VAL A 239 8.21 -0.50 0.13
N ILE A 240 7.61 0.60 0.58
CA ILE A 240 8.25 1.91 0.71
C ILE A 240 8.42 2.28 2.18
N ASP A 241 9.60 2.79 2.52
CA ASP A 241 9.89 3.38 3.81
C ASP A 241 10.75 4.63 3.64
N HIS A 242 10.44 5.67 4.42
CA HIS A 242 11.12 6.97 4.36
C HIS A 242 11.38 7.53 2.95
N GLY A 243 10.45 7.31 2.01
CA GLY A 243 10.52 7.83 0.64
C GLY A 243 11.31 6.97 -0.35
N ALA A 244 11.78 5.79 0.02
CA ALA A 244 12.54 4.87 -0.84
C ALA A 244 11.94 3.46 -0.83
N ALA A 245 12.05 2.75 -1.96
CA ALA A 245 11.67 1.34 -2.04
C ALA A 245 12.68 0.47 -1.27
N ILE A 246 12.18 -0.35 -0.34
CA ILE A 246 13.02 -1.26 0.47
C ILE A 246 12.85 -2.73 0.08
N ALA A 247 11.76 -3.06 -0.61
CA ALA A 247 11.54 -4.38 -1.19
C ALA A 247 10.56 -4.30 -2.36
N THR A 248 10.70 -5.20 -3.33
CA THR A 248 9.79 -5.30 -4.48
C THR A 248 9.60 -6.75 -4.89
N GLY A 249 8.36 -7.11 -5.20
CA GLY A 249 8.02 -8.37 -5.86
C GLY A 249 6.66 -8.91 -5.42
N PRO A 250 6.29 -10.11 -5.90
CA PRO A 250 5.00 -10.70 -5.59
C PRO A 250 4.86 -10.99 -4.09
N PRO A 251 3.63 -10.94 -3.53
CA PRO A 251 3.40 -11.20 -2.10
C PRO A 251 4.01 -12.53 -1.63
N GLN A 252 3.91 -13.58 -2.44
CA GLN A 252 4.43 -14.91 -2.11
C GLN A 252 5.96 -14.92 -2.06
N ARG A 253 6.63 -14.17 -2.95
CA ARG A 253 8.09 -14.03 -2.95
C ARG A 253 8.58 -13.27 -1.72
N LEU A 254 7.87 -12.20 -1.36
CA LEU A 254 8.17 -11.42 -0.16
C LEU A 254 8.01 -12.29 1.09
N LYS A 255 6.91 -13.03 1.22
CA LYS A 255 6.67 -13.97 2.32
C LYS A 255 7.72 -15.07 2.40
N ALA A 256 8.12 -15.65 1.27
CA ALA A 256 9.17 -16.68 1.22
C ALA A 256 10.55 -16.20 1.67
N SER A 257 10.78 -14.88 1.76
CA SER A 257 11.99 -14.33 2.37
C SER A 257 12.03 -14.45 3.89
N ILE A 258 10.91 -14.84 4.51
CA ILE A 258 10.76 -15.08 5.94
C ILE A 258 10.55 -16.59 6.17
N GLY A 259 11.06 -17.10 7.28
CA GLY A 259 10.82 -18.48 7.68
C GLY A 259 9.39 -18.73 8.17
N THR A 260 9.02 -20.00 8.23
CA THR A 260 7.76 -20.43 8.84
C THR A 260 7.90 -20.36 10.36
N ARG A 261 6.88 -19.85 11.05
CA ARG A 261 6.86 -19.89 12.51
C ARG A 261 6.30 -21.23 12.97
N VAL A 262 7.12 -21.97 13.71
CA VAL A 262 6.74 -23.22 14.38
C VAL A 262 6.56 -22.93 15.85
N ALA A 263 5.43 -23.30 16.44
CA ALA A 263 5.18 -23.19 17.86
C ALA A 263 4.62 -24.50 18.42
N VAL A 264 5.09 -24.89 19.60
CA VAL A 264 4.64 -26.08 20.33
C VAL A 264 4.29 -25.67 21.74
N THR A 265 3.08 -25.98 22.15
CA THR A 265 2.58 -25.76 23.52
C THR A 265 2.57 -27.07 24.26
N LEU A 266 3.09 -27.07 25.48
CA LEU A 266 3.22 -28.26 26.32
C LEU A 266 2.19 -28.24 27.46
N PRO A 267 1.73 -29.42 27.93
CA PRO A 267 0.88 -29.50 29.11
C PRO A 267 1.62 -29.06 30.38
N GLU A 268 2.94 -29.20 30.43
CA GLU A 268 3.77 -28.84 31.59
C GLU A 268 5.10 -28.22 31.14
N ALA A 269 5.64 -27.29 31.95
CA ALA A 269 6.87 -26.56 31.62
C ALA A 269 8.13 -27.43 31.65
N GLY A 270 8.09 -28.61 32.29
CA GLY A 270 9.26 -29.46 32.55
C GLY A 270 10.00 -29.97 31.30
N ARG A 271 9.38 -29.93 30.12
CA ARG A 271 9.97 -30.40 28.86
C ARG A 271 10.20 -29.28 27.83
N LEU A 272 10.06 -28.01 28.20
CA LEU A 272 10.27 -26.88 27.29
C LEU A 272 11.68 -26.85 26.69
N ALA A 273 12.71 -27.17 27.49
CA ALA A 273 14.08 -27.23 26.99
C ALA A 273 14.27 -28.34 25.94
N ALA A 274 13.65 -29.50 26.14
CA ALA A 274 13.70 -30.60 25.16
C ALA A 274 12.98 -30.23 23.86
N ALA A 275 11.80 -29.60 23.96
CA ALA A 275 11.08 -29.07 22.81
C ALA A 275 11.90 -28.01 22.06
N ALA A 276 12.61 -27.13 22.77
CA ALA A 276 13.48 -26.11 22.17
C ALA A 276 14.62 -26.71 21.35
N VAL A 277 15.24 -27.80 21.81
CA VAL A 277 16.29 -28.51 21.06
C VAL A 277 15.73 -29.11 19.77
N VAL A 278 14.57 -29.76 19.84
CA VAL A 278 13.90 -30.34 18.65
C VAL A 278 13.55 -29.25 17.64
N LEU A 279 12.97 -28.13 18.10
CA LEU A 279 12.59 -27.02 17.25
C LEU A 279 13.80 -26.34 16.60
N ALA A 280 14.87 -26.08 17.36
CA ALA A 280 16.11 -25.51 16.82
C ALA A 280 16.71 -26.39 15.71
N ALA A 281 16.73 -27.71 15.92
CA ALA A 281 17.25 -28.67 14.95
C ALA A 281 16.41 -28.69 13.65
N LEU A 282 15.08 -28.67 13.77
CA LEU A 282 14.17 -28.67 12.62
C LEU A 282 14.12 -27.34 11.86
N ALA A 283 14.27 -26.23 12.58
CA ALA A 283 14.20 -24.89 12.02
C ALA A 283 15.48 -24.46 11.32
N GLU A 284 16.59 -25.14 11.63
CA GLU A 284 17.95 -24.79 11.23
C GLU A 284 18.29 -23.30 11.52
N SER A 285 17.70 -22.76 12.59
CA SER A 285 17.83 -21.37 13.05
C SER A 285 18.00 -21.32 14.57
N GLY A 286 18.64 -20.26 15.06
CA GLY A 286 19.12 -20.19 16.46
C GLY A 286 18.20 -19.48 17.46
N ASP A 287 17.26 -18.66 16.99
CA ASP A 287 16.46 -17.80 17.88
C ASP A 287 15.18 -18.51 18.33
N VAL A 288 15.33 -19.52 19.19
CA VAL A 288 14.21 -20.17 19.87
C VAL A 288 13.72 -19.29 21.01
N VAL A 289 12.43 -18.96 21.00
CA VAL A 289 11.75 -18.24 22.05
C VAL A 289 11.02 -19.23 22.94
N VAL A 290 11.33 -19.22 24.24
CA VAL A 290 10.67 -20.06 25.24
C VAL A 290 9.85 -19.17 26.16
N ASP A 291 8.54 -19.38 26.19
CA ASP A 291 7.62 -18.76 27.14
C ASP A 291 7.25 -19.77 28.23
N GLN A 292 7.72 -19.52 29.45
CA GLN A 292 7.48 -20.37 30.61
C GLN A 292 6.04 -20.28 31.11
N VAL A 293 5.38 -19.12 30.94
CA VAL A 293 4.02 -18.87 31.43
C VAL A 293 3.01 -19.53 30.49
N GLU A 294 3.16 -19.29 29.19
CA GLU A 294 2.33 -19.90 28.15
C GLU A 294 2.74 -21.35 27.83
N ARG A 295 3.81 -21.86 28.45
CA ARG A 295 4.39 -23.20 28.20
C ARG A 295 4.60 -23.45 26.72
N THR A 296 5.06 -22.43 26.01
CA THR A 296 5.17 -22.43 24.55
C THR A 296 6.63 -22.28 24.15
N VAL A 297 7.05 -23.09 23.18
CA VAL A 297 8.33 -22.94 22.49
C VAL A 297 8.05 -22.58 21.06
N ALA A 298 8.66 -21.50 20.58
CA ALA A 298 8.50 -21.05 19.20
C ALA A 298 9.84 -20.79 18.53
N VAL A 299 9.91 -21.05 17.23
CA VAL A 299 11.08 -20.76 16.39
C VAL A 299 10.60 -20.32 15.01
N VAL A 300 11.32 -19.40 14.38
CA VAL A 300 11.12 -19.07 12.96
C VAL A 300 12.18 -19.83 12.18
N THR A 301 11.77 -20.64 11.21
CA THR A 301 12.72 -21.42 10.40
C THR A 301 13.66 -20.52 9.62
N ARG A 302 14.79 -21.05 9.16
CA ARG A 302 15.55 -20.35 8.11
C ARG A 302 14.67 -20.26 6.85
N PRO A 303 14.65 -19.13 6.12
CA PRO A 303 13.92 -19.05 4.86
C PRO A 303 14.25 -20.22 3.92
N GLY A 304 13.22 -20.86 3.38
CA GLY A 304 13.34 -22.06 2.54
C GLY A 304 13.36 -23.40 3.27
N VAL A 305 13.44 -23.42 4.61
CA VAL A 305 13.33 -24.65 5.42
C VAL A 305 11.85 -24.95 5.66
N GLU A 306 11.40 -26.08 5.13
CA GLU A 306 10.03 -26.59 5.31
C GLU A 306 9.97 -27.59 6.47
N VAL A 307 9.08 -27.32 7.43
CA VAL A 307 8.82 -28.20 8.57
C VAL A 307 7.45 -28.85 8.39
N LEU A 308 7.45 -30.16 8.13
CA LEU A 308 6.24 -30.95 7.97
C LEU A 308 5.69 -31.37 9.33
N LEU A 309 4.38 -31.18 9.57
CA LEU A 309 3.69 -31.61 10.80
C LEU A 309 4.03 -33.05 11.22
N PRO A 310 3.98 -34.07 10.33
CA PRO A 310 4.26 -35.44 10.74
C PRO A 310 5.69 -35.68 11.19
N ARG A 311 6.66 -34.92 10.64
CA ARG A 311 8.06 -34.98 11.06
C ARG A 311 8.22 -34.33 12.43
N LEU A 312 7.66 -33.13 12.61
CA LEU A 312 7.71 -32.41 13.87
C LEU A 312 7.13 -33.23 15.04
N VAL A 313 5.94 -33.80 14.87
CA VAL A 313 5.30 -34.62 15.91
C VAL A 313 6.14 -35.85 16.26
N ARG A 314 6.76 -36.49 15.26
CA ARG A 314 7.60 -37.68 15.47
C ARG A 314 8.88 -37.36 16.24
N GLU A 315 9.55 -36.24 15.92
CA GLU A 315 10.76 -35.82 16.63
C GLU A 315 10.46 -35.40 18.07
N LEU A 316 9.30 -34.78 18.32
CA LEU A 316 8.84 -34.46 19.67
C LEU A 316 8.58 -35.74 20.48
N ASP A 317 7.88 -36.73 19.90
CA ASP A 317 7.60 -38.01 20.55
C ASP A 317 8.89 -38.80 20.85
N ALA A 318 9.84 -38.85 19.89
CA ALA A 318 11.15 -39.46 20.08
C ALA A 318 11.96 -38.78 21.21
N ALA A 319 11.77 -37.47 21.40
CA ALA A 319 12.34 -36.72 22.49
C ALA A 319 11.53 -36.83 23.80
N GLY A 320 10.48 -37.65 23.88
CA GLY A 320 9.61 -37.77 25.05
C GLY A 320 8.91 -36.45 25.41
N VAL A 321 8.53 -35.67 24.40
CA VAL A 321 7.79 -34.42 24.52
C VAL A 321 6.36 -34.64 24.03
N VAL A 322 5.40 -34.62 24.96
CA VAL A 322 3.98 -34.65 24.62
C VAL A 322 3.53 -33.21 24.34
N ALA A 323 3.20 -32.93 23.07
CA ALA A 323 2.64 -31.63 22.68
C ALA A 323 1.14 -31.58 23.01
N GLN A 324 0.71 -30.50 23.66
CA GLN A 324 -0.71 -30.18 23.81
C GLN A 324 -1.25 -29.51 22.53
N ASP A 325 -0.45 -28.63 21.93
CA ASP A 325 -0.78 -27.96 20.67
C ASP A 325 0.47 -27.79 19.81
N VAL A 326 0.29 -27.84 18.49
CA VAL A 326 1.35 -27.63 17.50
C VAL A 326 0.82 -26.72 16.40
N ALA A 327 1.43 -25.55 16.26
CA ALA A 327 1.07 -24.57 15.25
C ALA A 327 2.22 -24.34 14.26
N LEU A 328 1.94 -24.55 12.98
CA LEU A 328 2.75 -24.07 11.87
C LEU A 328 2.04 -22.89 11.24
N ARG A 329 2.65 -21.72 11.32
CA ARG A 329 2.12 -20.50 10.74
C ARG A 329 3.05 -20.06 9.60
N PRO A 330 2.59 -20.12 8.34
CA PRO A 330 3.36 -19.58 7.24
C PRO A 330 3.55 -18.07 7.42
N PRO A 331 4.63 -17.49 6.87
CA PRO A 331 4.92 -16.07 7.02
C PRO A 331 3.82 -15.20 6.39
N SER A 332 3.49 -14.12 7.07
CA SER A 332 2.58 -13.07 6.63
C SER A 332 3.35 -11.87 6.06
N LEU A 333 2.65 -10.94 5.39
CA LEU A 333 3.28 -9.67 5.01
C LEU A 333 3.62 -8.80 6.23
N ASP A 334 2.95 -8.99 7.37
CA ASP A 334 3.30 -8.35 8.64
C ASP A 334 4.69 -8.76 9.09
N ASP A 335 5.02 -10.05 9.00
CA ASP A 335 6.35 -10.55 9.33
C ASP A 335 7.42 -9.98 8.39
N VAL A 336 7.11 -9.88 7.09
CA VAL A 336 7.98 -9.25 6.09
C VAL A 336 8.23 -7.78 6.44
N PHE A 337 7.16 -7.04 6.75
CA PHE A 337 7.23 -5.62 7.05
C PHE A 337 8.05 -5.35 8.32
N LEU A 338 7.85 -6.14 9.39
CA LEU A 338 8.64 -6.06 10.61
C LEU A 338 10.12 -6.38 10.37
N ALA A 339 10.42 -7.44 9.60
CA ALA A 339 11.80 -7.81 9.28
C ALA A 339 12.52 -6.76 8.41
N LEU A 340 11.81 -6.10 7.49
CA LEU A 340 12.36 -5.04 6.65
C LEU A 340 12.59 -3.74 7.45
N THR A 341 11.61 -3.32 8.24
CA THR A 341 11.70 -2.07 9.02
C THR A 341 12.67 -2.17 10.19
N ALA A 342 12.82 -3.34 10.81
CA ALA A 342 13.82 -3.56 11.85
C ALA A 342 15.27 -3.41 11.34
N ARG A 343 15.53 -3.71 10.05
CA ARG A 343 16.83 -3.50 9.40
C ARG A 343 17.09 -2.04 9.04
N SER A 344 16.04 -1.27 8.81
CA SER A 344 16.12 0.16 8.49
C SER A 344 16.24 1.07 9.73
N ALA A 345 15.99 0.55 10.93
CA ALA A 345 16.10 1.32 12.17
C ALA A 345 17.58 1.66 12.47
N PRO A 346 17.97 2.95 12.56
CA PRO A 346 19.32 3.33 12.92
C PRO A 346 19.54 3.03 14.41
N GLY A 347 20.28 1.97 14.73
CA GLY A 347 20.65 1.69 16.13
C GLY A 347 20.95 0.26 16.54
N ARG A 348 20.90 -0.73 15.64
CA ARG A 348 21.35 -2.10 15.95
C ARG A 348 22.37 -2.58 14.92
N ALA A 349 23.56 -1.98 14.99
CA ALA A 349 24.77 -2.68 14.58
C ALA A 349 25.04 -3.79 15.62
N ALA A 350 25.46 -4.94 15.12
CA ALA A 350 25.82 -6.13 15.89
C ALA A 350 26.82 -5.84 17.02
#